data_AF-A0A9P7FR35-F1
#
_entry.id   AF-A0A9P7FR35-F1
#
_cell.length_a   1.000
_cell.length_b   1.000
_cell.length_c   1.000
_cell.angle_alpha   90.00
_cell.angle_beta   90.00
_cell.angle_gamma   90.00
#
_symmetry.space_group_name_H-M   'P 1'
#
loop_
_entity.id
_entity.type
_entity.pdbx_description
1 polymer ?
#
loop_
_entity_poly.entity_id
_entity_poly.type
_entity_poly.pdbx_seq_one_letter_code
_entity_poly.pdbx_strand_id
1 'polypeptide(L)'
;MWHAIYFMGELRLCFGLWMCYIDERLFCNVIAHWRHGGPLYTRLSGNLADVNIFKPSVATIMRVTVWKVYEEIPVYKMQLTSFLFLASFIAAVSAHTTVYGVWINGAFQGDGRNSYIRSPPNNNPVKDLKSGAMACNVNNRAVGKTLSVKAGDKVTFEWYHDNRNDDILAGSHKGPIQVYMAPTSSNGNGNVWTKIFSDSYSGSWATDRMINARGQHSINVPNVPAGDYLLRPEIAALHEADSLYTQNPARGVQMYMSCIQVKVTSNGNQGLPGGTSFPGTYTDSTQGIKFNVYNEAATSYRAPGPAVWGGAAGGSIGKVG
;
A
#
# COMPACT_ATOMS: atom_id res chain seq x y z
N MET A 1 -27.62 -13.85 48.64
CA MET A 1 -27.53 -15.22 48.10
C MET A 1 -27.67 -15.11 46.58
N TRP A 2 -26.67 -15.64 45.87
CA TRP A 2 -26.62 -15.97 44.44
C TRP A 2 -26.46 -14.86 43.39
N HIS A 3 -25.24 -14.87 42.83
CA HIS A 3 -24.76 -14.29 41.58
C HIS A 3 -25.35 -15.00 40.34
N ALA A 4 -25.44 -14.28 39.22
CA ALA A 4 -25.24 -14.78 37.84
C ALA A 4 -25.00 -13.55 36.94
N ILE A 5 -23.74 -13.17 36.66
CA ILE A 5 -22.93 -13.55 35.48
C ILE A 5 -23.69 -13.32 34.15
N TYR A 6 -23.47 -12.15 33.53
CA TYR A 6 -23.73 -11.91 32.11
C TYR A 6 -22.46 -12.22 31.33
N PHE A 7 -22.52 -13.22 30.44
CA PHE A 7 -21.60 -13.37 29.31
C PHE A 7 -22.28 -12.79 28.08
N MET A 8 -21.82 -11.64 27.59
CA MET A 8 -22.08 -11.18 26.22
C MET A 8 -20.83 -11.48 25.39
N GLY A 9 -20.89 -12.56 24.60
CA GLY A 9 -19.91 -12.85 23.58
C GLY A 9 -20.14 -11.97 22.36
N GLU A 10 -19.10 -11.25 21.95
CA GLU A 10 -19.03 -10.44 20.75
C GLU A 10 -19.14 -11.29 19.47
N LEU A 11 -20.05 -10.92 18.57
CA LEU A 11 -20.04 -11.39 17.19
C LEU A 11 -18.93 -10.64 16.43
N ARG A 12 -17.84 -11.34 16.13
CA ARG A 12 -16.83 -10.88 15.17
C ARG A 12 -17.39 -11.00 13.75
N LEU A 13 -17.68 -9.87 13.10
CA LEU A 13 -17.87 -9.79 11.66
C LEU A 13 -16.49 -9.74 10.98
N CYS A 14 -16.06 -10.88 10.43
CA CYS A 14 -14.98 -10.91 9.44
C CYS A 14 -15.58 -10.52 8.07
N PHE A 15 -15.30 -9.30 7.62
CA PHE A 15 -15.48 -8.92 6.21
C PHE A 15 -14.32 -9.50 5.39
N GLY A 16 -14.57 -10.61 4.69
CA GLY A 16 -13.73 -11.08 3.60
C GLY A 16 -14.44 -10.83 2.27
N LEU A 17 -14.17 -9.69 1.63
CA LEU A 17 -14.50 -9.50 0.22
C LEU A 17 -13.36 -10.07 -0.63
N TRP A 18 -13.63 -11.13 -1.38
CA TRP A 18 -12.92 -11.42 -2.60
C TRP A 18 -13.92 -11.28 -3.75
N MET A 19 -13.83 -10.18 -4.49
CA MET A 19 -14.47 -10.04 -5.79
C MET A 19 -13.62 -10.77 -6.81
N CYS A 20 -14.16 -11.85 -7.39
CA CYS A 20 -13.66 -12.44 -8.62
C CYS A 20 -14.62 -11.99 -9.74
N TYR A 21 -14.13 -11.17 -10.67
CA TYR A 21 -14.87 -10.81 -11.88
C TYR A 21 -14.33 -11.69 -13.00
N ILE A 22 -15.12 -12.65 -13.47
CA ILE A 22 -14.91 -13.34 -14.74
C ILE A 22 -16.24 -13.40 -15.49
N ASP A 23 -16.09 -13.06 -16.76
CA ASP A 23 -17.00 -12.87 -17.88
C ASP A 23 -18.12 -13.92 -18.11
N GLU A 24 -19.10 -13.45 -18.88
CA GLU A 24 -20.36 -14.04 -19.32
C GLU A 24 -20.44 -15.57 -19.49
N ARG A 25 -21.40 -16.20 -18.79
CA ARG A 25 -22.39 -17.18 -19.33
C ARG A 25 -23.27 -17.74 -18.21
N LEU A 26 -24.59 -17.63 -18.39
CA LEU A 26 -25.61 -18.27 -17.57
C LEU A 26 -25.42 -19.80 -17.54
N PHE A 27 -25.23 -20.38 -16.35
CA PHE A 27 -25.76 -21.69 -16.00
C PHE A 27 -26.01 -21.75 -14.48
N CYS A 28 -27.28 -21.62 -14.08
CA CYS A 28 -27.72 -21.97 -12.72
C CYS A 28 -27.76 -23.49 -12.59
N ASN A 29 -26.86 -24.07 -11.79
CA ASN A 29 -27.09 -25.36 -11.13
C ASN A 29 -27.34 -25.07 -9.65
N VAL A 30 -28.60 -25.19 -9.22
CA VAL A 30 -28.96 -25.15 -7.80
C VAL A 30 -28.68 -26.53 -7.22
N ILE A 31 -27.64 -26.64 -6.38
CA ILE A 31 -27.46 -27.75 -5.46
C ILE A 31 -28.29 -27.43 -4.21
N ALA A 32 -29.45 -28.09 -4.06
CA ALA A 32 -30.23 -28.04 -2.83
C ALA A 32 -29.77 -29.17 -1.90
N HIS A 33 -29.19 -28.83 -0.76
CA HIS A 33 -29.01 -29.75 0.36
C HIS A 33 -30.34 -29.91 1.11
N TRP A 34 -30.90 -31.11 1.09
CA TRP A 34 -32.06 -31.50 1.89
C TRP A 34 -31.61 -32.13 3.21
N ARG A 35 -32.21 -31.68 4.32
CA ARG A 35 -31.98 -32.16 5.69
C ARG A 35 -33.03 -33.23 6.02
N HIS A 36 -32.61 -34.42 6.42
CA HIS A 36 -33.47 -35.56 6.75
C HIS A 36 -34.26 -35.38 8.07
N GLY A 37 -35.53 -35.75 8.03
CA GLY A 37 -36.33 -36.27 9.15
C GLY A 37 -37.31 -37.31 8.58
N GLY A 38 -37.28 -38.56 9.05
CA GLY A 38 -38.11 -39.68 8.58
C GLY A 38 -39.59 -39.59 9.02
N PRO A 39 -40.43 -40.66 8.91
CA PRO A 39 -40.06 -42.07 8.74
C PRO A 39 -40.85 -42.89 7.68
N LEU A 40 -40.34 -44.11 7.43
CA LEU A 40 -41.04 -45.35 7.01
C LEU A 40 -41.94 -45.31 5.75
N TYR A 41 -41.54 -45.98 4.68
CA TYR A 41 -42.18 -47.22 4.19
C TYR A 41 -41.41 -47.82 2.99
N THR A 42 -41.12 -49.12 3.12
CA THR A 42 -40.88 -50.18 2.11
C THR A 42 -40.32 -49.83 0.72
N ARG A 43 -39.12 -50.37 0.49
CA ARG A 43 -38.39 -50.50 -0.78
C ARG A 43 -39.07 -51.56 -1.67
N LEU A 44 -39.43 -51.20 -2.90
CA LEU A 44 -39.60 -52.14 -4.01
C LEU A 44 -38.65 -51.72 -5.14
N SER A 45 -37.76 -52.63 -5.48
CA SER A 45 -36.78 -52.55 -6.57
C SER A 45 -37.42 -52.95 -7.91
N GLY A 46 -37.08 -52.26 -9.00
CA GLY A 46 -37.40 -52.70 -10.36
C GLY A 46 -36.59 -51.94 -11.40
N ASN A 47 -35.83 -52.68 -12.21
CA ASN A 47 -34.93 -52.21 -13.25
C ASN A 47 -35.65 -51.87 -14.56
N LEU A 48 -34.95 -51.09 -15.38
CA LEU A 48 -35.19 -50.81 -16.80
C LEU A 48 -35.47 -52.07 -17.64
N ALA A 49 -36.50 -51.99 -18.49
CA ALA A 49 -36.58 -52.71 -19.77
C ALA A 49 -37.58 -52.02 -20.72
N ASP A 50 -37.05 -51.53 -21.83
CA ASP A 50 -37.49 -51.72 -23.23
C ASP A 50 -38.96 -51.53 -23.70
N VAL A 51 -39.09 -50.55 -24.62
CA VAL A 51 -39.48 -50.70 -26.05
C VAL A 51 -40.97 -50.82 -26.48
N ASN A 52 -41.27 -49.98 -27.48
CA ASN A 52 -42.24 -50.03 -28.60
C ASN A 52 -43.67 -49.43 -28.50
N ILE A 53 -43.80 -48.27 -29.17
CA ILE A 53 -44.64 -47.96 -30.35
C ILE A 53 -46.02 -48.64 -30.44
N PHE A 54 -47.10 -47.85 -30.43
CA PHE A 54 -48.19 -47.88 -31.42
C PHE A 54 -49.03 -46.57 -31.35
N LYS A 55 -49.13 -45.85 -32.48
CA LYS A 55 -50.26 -44.95 -32.87
C LYS A 55 -51.34 -45.85 -33.53
N PRO A 56 -52.63 -45.48 -33.73
CA PRO A 56 -53.11 -44.14 -34.14
C PRO A 56 -54.54 -43.71 -33.70
N SER A 57 -54.92 -42.49 -34.12
CA SER A 57 -56.29 -41.94 -34.30
C SER A 57 -57.10 -41.72 -33.00
N VAL A 58 -57.77 -40.60 -32.74
CA VAL A 58 -58.76 -39.88 -33.56
C VAL A 58 -58.78 -38.40 -33.12
N ALA A 59 -59.03 -37.50 -34.06
CA ALA A 59 -59.23 -36.07 -33.80
C ALA A 59 -60.49 -35.82 -32.96
N THR A 60 -60.40 -34.96 -31.93
CA THR A 60 -61.58 -34.33 -31.33
C THR A 60 -61.30 -32.86 -31.07
N ILE A 61 -62.04 -32.03 -31.79
CA ILE A 61 -62.14 -30.59 -31.60
C ILE A 61 -62.95 -30.37 -30.32
N MET A 62 -62.37 -29.73 -29.30
CA MET A 62 -63.16 -29.13 -28.22
C MET A 62 -63.07 -27.61 -28.28
N ARG A 63 -64.26 -27.02 -28.43
CA ARG A 63 -64.54 -25.60 -28.52
C ARG A 63 -64.23 -24.91 -27.20
N VAL A 64 -63.55 -23.77 -27.32
CA VAL A 64 -63.39 -22.76 -26.28
C VAL A 64 -64.75 -22.15 -25.98
N THR A 65 -65.16 -22.14 -24.71
CA THR A 65 -66.26 -21.30 -24.22
C THR A 65 -65.69 -20.35 -23.19
N VAL A 66 -65.62 -19.07 -23.56
CA VAL A 66 -65.15 -17.97 -22.71
C VAL A 66 -66.31 -17.57 -21.80
N TRP A 67 -66.13 -17.73 -20.49
CA TRP A 67 -67.00 -17.10 -19.50
C TRP A 67 -66.26 -15.93 -18.86
N LYS A 68 -66.85 -14.75 -18.99
CA LYS A 68 -66.37 -13.47 -18.51
C LYS A 68 -66.76 -13.37 -17.04
N VAL A 69 -65.82 -13.60 -16.14
CA VAL A 69 -66.00 -13.28 -14.71
C VAL A 69 -65.49 -11.86 -14.50
N TYR A 70 -66.44 -10.94 -14.27
CA TYR A 70 -66.14 -9.63 -13.71
C TYR A 70 -66.05 -9.79 -12.19
N GLU A 71 -64.85 -9.77 -11.66
CA GLU A 71 -64.62 -9.48 -10.23
C GLU A 71 -63.79 -8.21 -10.13
N GLU A 72 -64.23 -7.35 -9.22
CA GLU A 72 -63.76 -5.99 -9.04
C GLU A 72 -62.28 -5.93 -8.64
N ILE A 73 -61.53 -5.04 -9.28
CA ILE A 73 -60.13 -4.76 -8.94
C ILE A 73 -60.11 -3.82 -7.74
N PRO A 74 -59.61 -4.23 -6.55
CA PRO A 74 -59.27 -3.25 -5.54
C PRO A 74 -58.00 -2.51 -6.01
N VAL A 75 -58.13 -1.20 -6.16
CA VAL A 75 -57.03 -0.28 -6.44
C VAL A 75 -56.02 -0.38 -5.30
N TYR A 76 -54.95 -1.15 -5.50
CA TYR A 76 -53.82 -1.15 -4.58
C TYR A 76 -53.13 0.21 -4.68
N LYS A 77 -53.20 0.95 -3.58
CA LYS A 77 -52.46 2.18 -3.34
C LYS A 77 -50.99 1.95 -3.70
N MET A 78 -50.51 2.73 -4.65
CA MET A 78 -49.09 2.81 -5.01
C MET A 78 -48.34 3.40 -3.80
N GLN A 79 -47.87 2.56 -2.89
CA GLN A 79 -46.91 2.97 -1.88
C GLN A 79 -45.59 3.21 -2.59
N LEU A 80 -45.23 4.49 -2.76
CA LEU A 80 -43.86 4.89 -3.06
C LEU A 80 -42.99 4.42 -1.89
N THR A 81 -42.39 3.24 -2.03
CA THR A 81 -41.26 2.85 -1.20
C THR A 81 -40.07 3.71 -1.60
N SER A 82 -39.78 4.71 -0.78
CA SER A 82 -38.55 5.50 -0.85
C SER A 82 -37.34 4.57 -0.79
N PHE A 83 -36.67 4.38 -1.92
CA PHE A 83 -35.33 3.80 -1.95
C PHE A 83 -34.35 4.82 -1.36
N LEU A 84 -34.04 4.67 -0.06
CA LEU A 84 -32.86 5.28 0.54
C LEU A 84 -31.62 4.63 -0.09
N PHE A 85 -31.06 5.27 -1.11
CA PHE A 85 -29.71 4.98 -1.57
C PHE A 85 -28.74 5.41 -0.45
N LEU A 86 -28.33 4.45 0.37
CA LEU A 86 -27.19 4.62 1.25
C LEU A 86 -25.95 4.60 0.37
N ALA A 87 -25.50 5.77 -0.07
CA ALA A 87 -24.21 5.93 -0.73
C ALA A 87 -23.12 5.58 0.29
N SER A 88 -22.62 4.35 0.24
CA SER A 88 -21.39 3.97 0.94
C SER A 88 -20.25 4.83 0.38
N PHE A 89 -19.91 5.90 1.07
CA PHE A 89 -18.66 6.61 0.82
C PHE A 89 -17.51 5.64 1.12
N ILE A 90 -16.91 5.09 0.07
CA ILE A 90 -15.59 4.46 0.16
C ILE A 90 -14.63 5.60 0.44
N ALA A 91 -14.30 5.84 1.71
CA ALA A 91 -13.16 6.67 2.04
C ALA A 91 -11.92 5.98 1.44
N ALA A 92 -11.30 6.60 0.46
CA ALA A 92 -9.96 6.20 0.04
C ALA A 92 -9.05 6.41 1.26
N VAL A 93 -8.66 5.32 1.92
CA VAL A 93 -7.69 5.39 3.00
C VAL A 93 -6.34 5.56 2.34
N SER A 94 -5.86 6.79 2.27
CA SER A 94 -4.48 7.07 1.90
C SER A 94 -3.57 6.59 2.98
N ALA A 95 -2.85 5.51 2.73
CA ALA A 95 -1.97 4.90 3.71
C ALA A 95 -0.50 5.02 3.30
N HIS A 96 -0.21 4.88 2.02
CA HIS A 96 1.12 4.55 1.53
C HIS A 96 1.79 5.74 0.81
N THR A 97 3.02 5.60 0.31
CA THR A 97 3.66 6.69 -0.44
C THR A 97 4.79 6.21 -1.35
N THR A 98 5.07 6.96 -2.41
CA THR A 98 6.27 6.78 -3.25
C THR A 98 6.73 8.11 -3.85
N VAL A 99 7.92 8.15 -4.45
CA VAL A 99 8.46 9.39 -5.03
C VAL A 99 7.90 9.62 -6.43
N TYR A 100 7.30 10.79 -6.67
CA TYR A 100 6.81 11.23 -7.97
C TYR A 100 7.95 11.78 -8.84
N GLY A 101 8.71 12.70 -8.27
CA GLY A 101 9.64 13.53 -9.00
C GLY A 101 10.63 14.25 -8.11
N VAL A 102 11.43 15.11 -8.73
CA VAL A 102 12.50 15.85 -8.05
C VAL A 102 12.50 17.29 -8.54
N TRP A 103 12.85 18.20 -7.64
CA TRP A 103 13.13 19.60 -7.96
C TRP A 103 14.62 19.85 -7.74
N ILE A 104 15.23 20.66 -8.60
CA ILE A 104 16.61 21.12 -8.45
C ILE A 104 16.57 22.64 -8.38
N ASN A 105 17.03 23.20 -7.27
CA ASN A 105 17.00 24.65 -7.02
C ASN A 105 15.61 25.29 -7.21
N GLY A 106 14.55 24.56 -6.86
CA GLY A 106 13.17 25.01 -7.01
C GLY A 106 12.58 24.84 -8.42
N ALA A 107 13.32 24.26 -9.37
CA ALA A 107 12.79 23.92 -10.70
C ALA A 107 12.40 22.44 -10.77
N PHE A 108 11.15 22.14 -11.13
CA PHE A 108 10.65 20.78 -11.27
C PHE A 108 11.30 20.08 -12.47
N GLN A 109 11.78 18.85 -12.27
CA GLN A 109 12.52 18.09 -13.29
C GLN A 109 11.64 17.19 -14.17
N GLY A 110 10.32 17.28 -14.02
CA GLY A 110 9.33 16.44 -14.69
C GLY A 110 8.96 15.21 -13.86
N ASP A 111 8.03 14.40 -14.36
CA ASP A 111 7.72 13.10 -13.78
C ASP A 111 8.96 12.20 -13.85
N GLY A 112 9.42 11.73 -12.70
CA GLY A 112 10.64 10.93 -12.59
C GLY A 112 10.42 9.43 -12.62
N ARG A 113 9.17 8.99 -12.52
CA ARG A 113 8.82 7.59 -12.34
C ARG A 113 9.29 6.77 -13.52
N ASN A 114 10.08 5.72 -13.25
CA ASN A 114 10.76 4.90 -14.26
C ASN A 114 11.66 5.66 -15.27
N SER A 115 11.93 6.95 -15.05
CA SER A 115 12.77 7.78 -15.92
C SER A 115 14.14 8.03 -15.30
N TYR A 116 14.19 8.75 -14.17
CA TYR A 116 15.39 8.95 -13.35
C TYR A 116 15.23 8.42 -11.92
N ILE A 117 14.03 7.93 -11.59
CA ILE A 117 13.69 7.26 -10.34
C ILE A 117 13.55 5.76 -10.63
N ARG A 118 14.20 4.94 -9.83
CA ARG A 118 14.04 3.47 -9.82
C ARG A 118 12.75 3.12 -9.08
N SER A 119 11.63 3.36 -9.74
CA SER A 119 10.30 3.29 -9.12
C SER A 119 9.89 1.84 -8.84
N PRO A 120 9.37 1.55 -7.63
CA PRO A 120 8.58 0.34 -7.42
C PRO A 120 7.29 0.36 -8.27
N PRO A 121 6.64 -0.80 -8.49
CA PRO A 121 5.40 -0.88 -9.26
C PRO A 121 4.18 -0.29 -8.52
N ASN A 122 4.27 -0.12 -7.20
CA ASN A 122 3.22 0.43 -6.35
C ASN A 122 3.86 1.12 -5.12
N ASN A 123 3.03 1.63 -4.22
CA ASN A 123 3.43 2.33 -3.02
C ASN A 123 3.56 1.40 -1.78
N ASN A 124 3.55 0.07 -1.94
CA ASN A 124 3.66 -0.85 -0.80
C ASN A 124 4.99 -0.68 -0.03
N PRO A 125 4.98 -0.90 1.30
CA PRO A 125 6.19 -0.78 2.10
C PRO A 125 7.06 -2.03 1.98
N VAL A 126 8.36 -1.85 2.17
CA VAL A 126 9.29 -2.95 2.47
C VAL A 126 9.36 -3.14 3.98
N LYS A 127 9.12 -4.36 4.47
CA LYS A 127 9.15 -4.67 5.92
C LYS A 127 10.25 -5.65 6.31
N ASP A 128 10.68 -6.49 5.37
CA ASP A 128 11.79 -7.42 5.60
C ASP A 128 13.13 -6.69 5.48
N LEU A 129 13.75 -6.40 6.63
CA LEU A 129 15.04 -5.70 6.73
C LEU A 129 16.21 -6.49 6.11
N LYS A 130 16.04 -7.79 5.85
CA LYS A 130 17.03 -8.64 5.17
C LYS A 130 16.84 -8.69 3.66
N SER A 131 15.75 -8.13 3.13
CA SER A 131 15.45 -8.15 1.70
C SER A 131 16.42 -7.27 0.91
N GLY A 132 16.82 -7.73 -0.28
CA GLY A 132 17.54 -6.92 -1.26
C GLY A 132 16.78 -5.64 -1.67
N ALA A 133 15.46 -5.62 -1.50
CA ALA A 133 14.62 -4.44 -1.72
C ALA A 133 14.92 -3.29 -0.75
N MET A 134 15.63 -3.52 0.37
CA MET A 134 16.00 -2.45 1.30
C MET A 134 16.86 -1.36 0.65
N ALA A 135 17.68 -1.68 -0.36
CA ALA A 135 18.51 -0.67 -1.02
C ALA A 135 17.69 0.35 -1.81
N CYS A 136 16.90 -0.11 -2.78
CA CYS A 136 16.23 0.75 -3.77
C CYS A 136 14.80 0.31 -4.10
N ASN A 137 14.13 -0.39 -3.17
CA ASN A 137 12.84 -1.02 -3.35
C ASN A 137 12.87 -2.21 -4.34
N VAL A 138 11.71 -2.81 -4.60
CA VAL A 138 11.55 -4.12 -5.28
C VAL A 138 11.93 -4.12 -6.76
N ASN A 139 12.16 -2.97 -7.38
CA ASN A 139 12.48 -2.82 -8.81
C ASN A 139 13.80 -2.06 -9.01
N ASN A 140 14.86 -2.51 -8.33
CA ASN A 140 16.19 -1.89 -8.42
C ASN A 140 16.86 -2.20 -9.78
N ARG A 141 16.60 -1.36 -10.77
CA ARG A 141 17.25 -1.40 -12.09
C ARG A 141 17.66 0.00 -12.54
N ALA A 142 18.69 0.10 -13.37
CA ALA A 142 19.04 1.36 -14.00
C ALA A 142 17.88 1.87 -14.86
N VAL A 143 17.68 3.19 -14.85
CA VAL A 143 16.65 3.89 -15.65
C VAL A 143 17.29 4.87 -16.63
N GLY A 144 16.56 5.29 -17.65
CA GLY A 144 17.13 5.93 -18.84
C GLY A 144 17.67 7.35 -18.66
N LYS A 145 17.32 8.05 -17.58
CA LYS A 145 17.74 9.43 -17.32
C LYS A 145 18.54 9.53 -16.01
N THR A 146 19.51 10.43 -16.01
CA THR A 146 20.31 10.82 -14.83
C THR A 146 20.25 12.33 -14.71
N LEU A 147 19.85 12.86 -13.55
CA LEU A 147 19.73 14.30 -13.34
C LEU A 147 21.10 14.93 -13.11
N SER A 148 21.43 16.01 -13.83
CA SER A 148 22.66 16.76 -13.58
C SER A 148 22.49 17.71 -12.39
N VAL A 149 23.41 17.63 -11.45
CA VAL A 149 23.48 18.49 -10.25
C VAL A 149 24.91 18.94 -10.00
N LYS A 150 25.08 20.03 -9.25
CA LYS A 150 26.36 20.50 -8.70
C LYS A 150 26.34 20.37 -7.18
N ALA A 151 27.51 20.29 -6.56
CA ALA A 151 27.64 20.47 -5.12
C ALA A 151 27.00 21.81 -4.71
N GLY A 152 26.25 21.79 -3.61
CA GLY A 152 25.47 22.92 -3.13
C GLY A 152 24.08 23.06 -3.75
N ASP A 153 23.77 22.39 -4.86
CA ASP A 153 22.41 22.40 -5.40
C ASP A 153 21.43 21.81 -4.38
N LYS A 154 20.26 22.44 -4.26
CA LYS A 154 19.16 21.93 -3.44
C LYS A 154 18.34 20.95 -4.26
N VAL A 155 18.41 19.68 -3.90
CA VAL A 155 17.62 18.60 -4.49
C VAL A 155 16.44 18.29 -3.58
N THR A 156 15.22 18.47 -4.08
CA THR A 156 13.97 18.23 -3.35
C THR A 156 13.28 17.00 -3.91
N PHE A 157 12.99 16.02 -3.05
CA PHE A 157 12.19 14.85 -3.38
C PHE A 157 10.71 15.17 -3.17
N GLU A 158 9.87 14.86 -4.15
CA GLU A 158 8.42 15.04 -4.06
C GLU A 158 7.73 13.68 -3.99
N TRP A 159 7.09 13.41 -2.86
CA TRP A 159 6.33 12.20 -2.57
C TRP A 159 4.84 12.38 -2.88
N TYR A 160 4.15 11.28 -3.16
CA TYR A 160 2.72 11.23 -3.42
C TYR A 160 2.12 9.87 -3.00
N HIS A 161 0.81 9.81 -2.81
CA HIS A 161 0.12 8.55 -2.54
C HIS A 161 -0.39 7.87 -3.82
N ASP A 162 -1.49 8.39 -4.40
CA ASP A 162 -2.14 7.88 -5.62
C ASP A 162 -1.97 8.85 -6.79
N ASN A 163 -2.16 10.16 -6.52
CA ASN A 163 -2.06 11.22 -7.50
C ASN A 163 -1.07 12.28 -7.01
N ARG A 164 -0.37 12.95 -7.93
CA ARG A 164 0.57 14.00 -7.55
C ARG A 164 -0.15 15.09 -6.74
N ASN A 165 0.47 15.55 -5.65
CA ASN A 165 -0.04 16.62 -4.79
C ASN A 165 -1.41 16.29 -4.14
N ASP A 166 -1.59 15.02 -3.78
CA ASP A 166 -2.71 14.54 -2.97
C ASP A 166 -2.41 14.67 -1.47
N ASP A 167 -2.93 13.74 -0.66
CA ASP A 167 -2.70 13.66 0.78
C ASP A 167 -1.34 13.06 1.15
N ILE A 168 -0.54 12.63 0.16
CA ILE A 168 0.89 12.26 0.25
C ILE A 168 1.15 10.94 0.99
N LEU A 169 0.62 10.83 2.20
CA LEU A 169 0.83 9.74 3.15
C LEU A 169 -0.24 9.87 4.27
N ALA A 170 -0.75 8.75 4.78
CA ALA A 170 -1.61 8.76 5.96
C ALA A 170 -0.98 9.55 7.11
N GLY A 171 -1.77 10.41 7.76
CA GLY A 171 -1.37 11.05 9.01
C GLY A 171 -1.02 10.07 10.14
N SER A 172 -1.43 8.79 10.06
CA SER A 172 -1.04 7.75 11.02
C SER A 172 0.42 7.29 10.87
N HIS A 173 1.04 7.48 9.70
CA HIS A 173 2.39 7.00 9.39
C HIS A 173 3.47 7.93 9.96
N LYS A 174 3.45 8.09 11.28
CA LYS A 174 4.46 8.83 12.04
C LYS A 174 5.82 8.18 11.86
N GLY A 175 6.86 8.97 11.64
CA GLY A 175 8.20 8.44 11.49
C GLY A 175 9.27 9.44 11.07
N PRO A 176 10.54 9.03 11.04
CA PRO A 176 11.63 9.82 10.50
C PRO A 176 11.68 9.81 8.97
N ILE A 177 12.44 10.77 8.45
CA ILE A 177 12.86 10.84 7.04
C ILE A 177 14.37 10.90 7.00
N GLN A 178 14.97 10.08 6.15
CA GLN A 178 16.42 9.97 5.99
C GLN A 178 16.78 10.03 4.53
N VAL A 179 17.99 10.51 4.20
CA VAL A 179 18.53 10.44 2.84
C VAL A 179 19.95 9.92 2.89
N TYR A 180 20.21 8.95 2.01
CA TYR A 180 21.52 8.36 1.81
C TYR A 180 22.04 8.62 0.40
N MET A 181 23.36 8.61 0.24
CA MET A 181 24.05 8.75 -1.04
C MET A 181 25.07 7.63 -1.22
N ALA A 182 25.17 7.08 -2.42
CA ALA A 182 26.16 6.06 -2.79
C ALA A 182 26.58 6.22 -4.26
N PRO A 183 27.79 5.77 -4.66
CA PRO A 183 28.18 5.73 -6.06
C PRO A 183 27.28 4.78 -6.88
N THR A 184 26.85 5.18 -8.07
CA THR A 184 25.98 4.34 -8.92
C THR A 184 26.64 3.03 -9.33
N SER A 185 27.98 2.99 -9.45
CA SER A 185 28.75 1.78 -9.75
C SER A 185 28.57 0.66 -8.72
N SER A 186 28.21 0.99 -7.48
CA SER A 186 27.90 -0.01 -6.44
C SER A 186 26.54 -0.69 -6.66
N ASN A 187 25.65 -0.07 -7.45
CA ASN A 187 24.25 -0.42 -7.56
C ASN A 187 23.50 -0.49 -6.20
N GLY A 188 24.02 0.17 -5.17
CA GLY A 188 23.50 0.13 -3.80
C GLY A 188 23.96 -1.07 -2.97
N ASN A 189 24.85 -1.92 -3.50
CA ASN A 189 25.33 -3.13 -2.83
C ASN A 189 26.53 -2.86 -1.91
N GLY A 190 26.58 -3.55 -0.78
CA GLY A 190 27.68 -3.47 0.18
C GLY A 190 27.61 -2.24 1.09
N ASN A 191 28.71 -1.94 1.77
CA ASN A 191 28.82 -0.85 2.75
C ASN A 191 29.06 0.52 2.09
N VAL A 192 28.19 0.90 1.17
CA VAL A 192 28.40 2.01 0.23
C VAL A 192 27.58 3.26 0.54
N TRP A 193 26.57 3.12 1.40
CA TRP A 193 25.64 4.20 1.69
C TRP A 193 26.21 5.13 2.78
N THR A 194 26.16 6.44 2.51
CA THR A 194 26.47 7.50 3.47
C THR A 194 25.20 8.26 3.79
N LYS A 195 24.86 8.41 5.08
CA LYS A 195 23.72 9.22 5.51
C LYS A 195 24.05 10.70 5.36
N ILE A 196 23.27 11.42 4.55
CA ILE A 196 23.46 12.85 4.26
C ILE A 196 22.34 13.73 4.82
N PHE A 197 21.24 13.14 5.28
CA PHE A 197 20.16 13.85 5.96
C PHE A 197 19.42 12.92 6.91
N SER A 198 18.95 13.48 8.03
CA SER A 198 18.13 12.80 9.01
C SER A 198 17.25 13.82 9.70
N ASP A 199 15.93 13.61 9.65
CA ASP A 199 14.96 14.31 10.48
C ASP A 199 14.03 13.27 11.13
N SER A 200 13.69 13.48 12.40
CA SER A 200 12.91 12.56 13.21
C SER A 200 11.79 13.32 13.91
N TYR A 201 11.79 13.40 15.23
CA TYR A 201 10.83 14.17 15.99
C TYR A 201 11.42 15.51 16.44
N SER A 202 10.74 16.60 16.11
CA SER A 202 11.06 17.97 16.52
C SER A 202 9.78 18.78 16.66
N GLY A 203 9.11 18.66 17.80
CA GLY A 203 7.75 19.19 18.04
C GLY A 203 6.63 18.49 17.26
N SER A 204 6.96 17.88 16.11
CA SER A 204 6.13 17.02 15.26
C SER A 204 7.01 15.96 14.60
N TRP A 205 6.42 14.93 13.99
CA TRP A 205 7.18 13.95 13.21
C TRP A 205 7.63 14.52 11.86
N ALA A 206 8.74 14.03 11.33
CA ALA A 206 9.22 14.40 10.00
C ALA A 206 8.17 14.12 8.92
N THR A 207 7.44 12.99 9.02
CA THR A 207 6.32 12.69 8.11
C THR A 207 5.17 13.69 8.21
N ASP A 208 4.84 14.18 9.40
CA ASP A 208 3.82 15.24 9.58
C ASP A 208 4.24 16.54 8.87
N ARG A 209 5.50 16.94 9.04
CA ARG A 209 6.05 18.11 8.33
C ARG A 209 6.06 17.90 6.82
N MET A 210 6.36 16.69 6.35
CA MET A 210 6.40 16.38 4.92
C MET A 210 5.01 16.43 4.29
N ILE A 211 3.98 15.91 4.96
CA ILE A 211 2.58 16.03 4.54
C ILE A 211 2.21 17.51 4.41
N ASN A 212 2.52 18.33 5.42
CA ASN A 212 2.30 19.78 5.39
C ASN A 212 3.10 20.49 4.28
N ALA A 213 4.28 19.96 3.94
CA ALA A 213 5.12 20.41 2.84
C ALA A 213 4.69 19.87 1.46
N ARG A 214 3.49 19.27 1.34
CA ARG A 214 2.99 18.68 0.08
C ARG A 214 3.94 17.63 -0.50
N GLY A 215 4.46 16.76 0.37
CA GLY A 215 5.34 15.66 -0.01
C GLY A 215 6.78 16.08 -0.24
N GLN A 216 7.18 17.30 0.11
CA GLN A 216 8.50 17.82 -0.26
C GLN A 216 9.50 17.84 0.91
N HIS A 217 10.67 17.26 0.67
CA HIS A 217 11.85 17.42 1.52
C HIS A 217 13.12 17.45 0.68
N SER A 218 14.16 18.09 1.20
CA SER A 218 15.34 18.51 0.44
C SER A 218 16.64 18.12 1.12
N ILE A 219 17.65 17.90 0.29
CA ILE A 219 19.07 17.92 0.69
C ILE A 219 19.81 18.97 -0.13
N ASN A 220 20.94 19.44 0.39
CA ASN A 220 21.95 20.10 -0.42
C ASN A 220 22.97 19.05 -0.85
N VAL A 221 23.32 19.02 -2.13
CA VAL A 221 24.30 18.06 -2.67
C VAL A 221 25.65 18.31 -1.99
N PRO A 222 26.25 17.31 -1.31
CA PRO A 222 27.54 17.48 -0.63
C PRO A 222 28.69 17.76 -1.61
N ASN A 223 29.83 18.22 -1.09
CA ASN A 223 31.03 18.52 -1.89
C ASN A 223 31.82 17.27 -2.32
N VAL A 224 31.15 16.32 -2.96
CA VAL A 224 31.72 15.06 -3.43
C VAL A 224 32.39 15.20 -4.80
N PRO A 225 33.30 14.28 -5.17
CA PRO A 225 33.85 14.21 -6.52
C PRO A 225 32.77 14.18 -7.61
N ALA A 226 33.11 14.65 -8.80
CA ALA A 226 32.24 14.51 -9.95
C ALA A 226 32.03 13.02 -10.28
N GLY A 227 30.80 12.64 -10.61
CA GLY A 227 30.45 11.24 -10.87
C GLY A 227 28.96 10.96 -10.79
N ASP A 228 28.60 9.71 -11.06
CA ASP A 228 27.23 9.23 -10.99
C ASP A 228 26.94 8.64 -9.61
N TYR A 229 25.84 9.08 -9.00
CA TYR A 229 25.41 8.69 -7.65
C TYR A 229 23.94 8.32 -7.61
N LEU A 230 23.59 7.50 -6.61
CA LEU A 230 22.22 7.23 -6.20
C LEU A 230 21.90 8.05 -4.95
N LEU A 231 20.80 8.79 -4.99
CA LEU A 231 20.17 9.36 -3.79
C LEU A 231 19.04 8.42 -3.36
N ARG A 232 19.03 8.05 -2.08
CA ARG A 232 18.05 7.14 -1.48
C ARG A 232 17.33 7.88 -0.34
N PRO A 233 16.28 8.65 -0.63
CA PRO A 233 15.36 9.11 0.40
C PRO A 233 14.54 7.93 0.94
N GLU A 234 14.32 7.94 2.24
CA GLU A 234 13.65 6.88 2.99
C GLU A 234 12.71 7.48 4.04
N ILE A 235 11.53 6.88 4.17
CA ILE A 235 10.59 7.08 5.27
C ILE A 235 10.47 5.76 6.03
N ALA A 236 10.52 5.80 7.36
CA ALA A 236 10.23 4.65 8.22
C ALA A 236 8.94 4.90 9.01
N ALA A 237 7.81 4.35 8.58
CA ALA A 237 6.54 4.54 9.27
C ALA A 237 6.40 3.58 10.46
N LEU A 238 6.07 4.15 11.63
CA LEU A 238 6.18 3.49 12.94
C LEU A 238 4.85 3.03 13.53
N HIS A 239 3.73 3.21 12.83
CA HIS A 239 2.39 2.94 13.36
C HIS A 239 2.14 1.47 13.73
N GLU A 240 2.95 0.54 13.22
CA GLU A 240 2.97 -0.88 13.60
C GLU A 240 4.35 -1.37 14.07
N ALA A 241 5.26 -0.43 14.37
CA ALA A 241 6.63 -0.73 14.81
C ALA A 241 6.72 -1.12 16.29
N ASP A 242 5.59 -1.23 17.00
CA ASP A 242 5.54 -1.85 18.33
C ASP A 242 5.90 -3.36 18.30
N SER A 243 5.85 -3.94 17.10
CA SER A 243 6.12 -5.34 16.79
C SER A 243 7.21 -5.42 15.74
N LEU A 244 7.98 -6.51 15.74
CA LEU A 244 8.97 -6.78 14.69
C LEU A 244 8.34 -7.60 13.57
N TYR A 245 8.67 -7.31 12.31
CA TYR A 245 8.21 -8.08 11.15
C TYR A 245 8.60 -9.57 11.26
N THR A 246 9.79 -9.86 11.80
CA THR A 246 10.30 -11.23 12.02
C THR A 246 9.50 -12.02 13.05
N GLN A 247 8.74 -11.34 13.92
CA GLN A 247 7.89 -11.94 14.95
C GLN A 247 6.42 -11.97 14.52
N ASN A 248 5.98 -10.92 13.82
CA ASN A 248 4.64 -10.81 13.27
C ASN A 248 4.71 -10.17 11.87
N PRO A 249 4.62 -10.96 10.79
CA PRO A 249 4.76 -10.45 9.43
C PRO A 249 3.60 -9.54 8.99
N ALA A 250 2.48 -9.52 9.72
CA ALA A 250 1.41 -8.56 9.48
C ALA A 250 1.78 -7.14 9.94
N ARG A 251 2.69 -7.01 10.91
CA ARG A 251 3.13 -5.73 11.51
C ARG A 251 4.59 -5.43 11.15
N GLY A 252 5.24 -4.57 11.92
CA GLY A 252 6.63 -4.13 11.70
C GLY A 252 6.73 -2.68 11.27
N VAL A 253 7.94 -2.13 11.38
CA VAL A 253 8.26 -0.87 10.71
C VAL A 253 8.03 -1.01 9.19
N GLN A 254 7.44 0.02 8.61
CA GLN A 254 7.15 0.07 7.18
C GLN A 254 8.10 1.03 6.49
N MET A 255 8.96 0.51 5.63
CA MET A 255 10.01 1.28 4.96
C MET A 255 9.57 1.66 3.55
N TYR A 256 9.61 2.95 3.24
CA TYR A 256 9.33 3.50 1.91
C TYR A 256 10.60 4.16 1.40
N MET A 257 11.15 3.65 0.30
CA MET A 257 12.33 4.22 -0.34
C MET A 257 12.23 4.11 -1.86
N SER A 258 12.97 4.98 -2.55
CA SER A 258 13.28 4.83 -3.96
C SER A 258 14.67 5.39 -4.23
N CYS A 259 15.34 4.92 -5.29
CA CYS A 259 16.66 5.42 -5.68
C CYS A 259 16.55 6.36 -6.88
N ILE A 260 17.16 7.54 -6.76
CA ILE A 260 17.18 8.59 -7.77
C ILE A 260 18.59 8.66 -8.37
N GLN A 261 18.69 8.63 -9.70
CA GLN A 261 19.96 8.73 -10.41
C GLN A 261 20.35 10.19 -10.61
N VAL A 262 21.52 10.59 -10.09
CA VAL A 262 22.08 11.92 -10.27
C VAL A 262 23.53 11.86 -10.73
N LYS A 263 23.95 12.88 -11.47
CA LYS A 263 25.34 13.09 -11.89
C LYS A 263 25.83 14.41 -11.30
N VAL A 264 26.77 14.33 -10.37
CA VAL A 264 27.45 15.50 -9.81
C VAL A 264 28.48 15.97 -10.84
N THR A 265 28.37 17.22 -11.30
CA THR A 265 29.25 17.78 -12.34
C THR A 265 30.35 18.68 -11.79
N SER A 266 30.26 19.09 -10.53
CA SER A 266 31.30 19.87 -9.85
C SER A 266 32.41 18.98 -9.29
N ASN A 267 33.65 19.46 -9.32
CA ASN A 267 34.80 18.73 -8.76
C ASN A 267 34.97 18.99 -7.26
N GLY A 268 34.13 18.36 -6.45
CA GLY A 268 34.33 18.33 -5.00
C GLY A 268 35.48 17.40 -4.59
N ASN A 269 35.89 17.48 -3.33
CA ASN A 269 37.05 16.76 -2.80
C ASN A 269 36.72 15.85 -1.59
N GLN A 270 35.46 15.80 -1.17
CA GLN A 270 35.05 15.00 -0.02
C GLN A 270 34.54 13.63 -0.47
N GLY A 271 35.36 12.60 -0.30
CA GLY A 271 34.95 11.22 -0.57
C GLY A 271 33.79 10.80 0.35
N LEU A 272 32.81 10.08 -0.20
CA LEU A 272 31.76 9.46 0.61
C LEU A 272 32.38 8.37 1.49
N PRO A 273 32.24 8.43 2.83
CA PRO A 273 32.83 7.45 3.73
C PRO A 273 32.17 6.06 3.65
N GLY A 274 30.98 5.94 3.05
CA GLY A 274 30.20 4.71 3.04
C GLY A 274 29.83 4.25 4.45
N GLY A 275 29.92 2.94 4.68
CA GLY A 275 29.77 2.32 6.02
C GLY A 275 28.36 1.82 6.36
N THR A 276 27.34 2.16 5.57
CA THR A 276 25.99 1.60 5.69
C THR A 276 25.71 0.64 4.54
N SER A 277 25.08 -0.49 4.83
CA SER A 277 24.57 -1.47 3.87
C SER A 277 23.07 -1.66 4.01
N PHE A 278 22.40 -1.77 2.86
CA PHE A 278 20.98 -2.09 2.78
C PHE A 278 20.80 -3.25 1.78
N PRO A 279 20.33 -4.43 2.22
CA PRO A 279 20.11 -4.85 3.61
C PRO A 279 21.43 -4.95 4.40
N GLY A 280 21.34 -4.96 5.74
CA GLY A 280 22.50 -5.20 6.61
C GLY A 280 22.53 -4.32 7.86
N THR A 281 22.61 -3.00 7.69
CA THR A 281 22.74 -2.07 8.81
C THR A 281 21.50 -2.00 9.69
N TYR A 282 20.31 -2.17 9.12
CA TYR A 282 19.07 -2.23 9.91
C TYR A 282 18.79 -3.67 10.32
N THR A 283 18.67 -3.86 11.63
CA THR A 283 18.38 -5.13 12.28
C THR A 283 17.21 -4.94 13.25
N ASP A 284 16.63 -6.05 13.71
CA ASP A 284 15.59 -6.03 14.75
C ASP A 284 16.02 -5.33 16.04
N SER A 285 17.32 -5.32 16.36
CA SER A 285 17.90 -4.65 17.52
C SER A 285 18.35 -3.21 17.25
N THR A 286 18.30 -2.75 16.00
CA THR A 286 18.69 -1.38 15.66
C THR A 286 17.71 -0.40 16.28
N GLN A 287 18.22 0.60 16.99
CA GLN A 287 17.39 1.61 17.63
C GLN A 287 16.48 2.30 16.60
N GLY A 288 15.20 2.46 16.95
CA GLY A 288 14.20 3.09 16.08
C GLY A 288 13.48 2.15 15.12
N ILE A 289 13.92 0.89 14.98
CA ILE A 289 13.22 -0.16 14.20
C ILE A 289 12.00 -0.69 14.95
N LYS A 290 12.16 -1.01 16.24
CA LYS A 290 11.03 -1.31 17.14
C LYS A 290 10.79 -0.10 18.03
N PHE A 291 9.61 0.49 17.94
CA PHE A 291 9.20 1.65 18.71
C PHE A 291 7.67 1.74 18.79
N ASN A 292 7.12 1.90 19.99
CA ASN A 292 5.68 2.08 20.17
C ASN A 292 5.33 3.57 20.18
N VAL A 293 4.92 4.09 19.02
CA VAL A 293 4.58 5.51 18.84
C VAL A 293 3.37 5.99 19.67
N TYR A 294 2.59 5.07 20.24
CA TYR A 294 1.40 5.40 21.05
C TYR A 294 1.70 5.45 22.55
N ASN A 295 2.69 4.69 23.02
CA ASN A 295 2.99 4.54 24.45
C ASN A 295 4.38 5.07 24.85
N GLU A 296 5.27 5.29 23.89
CA GLU A 296 6.58 5.89 24.13
C GLU A 296 6.58 7.37 23.75
N ALA A 297 7.30 8.19 24.53
CA ALA A 297 7.42 9.61 24.23
C ALA A 297 8.17 9.82 22.90
N ALA A 298 7.60 10.58 21.97
CA ALA A 298 8.24 10.82 20.67
C ALA A 298 9.64 11.46 20.77
N THR A 299 9.93 12.18 21.86
CA THR A 299 11.26 12.75 22.17
C THR A 299 12.33 11.70 22.51
N SER A 300 11.94 10.48 22.90
CA SER A 300 12.89 9.38 23.14
C SER A 300 13.30 8.66 21.84
N TYR A 301 12.56 8.87 20.75
CA TYR A 301 12.84 8.23 19.47
C TYR A 301 14.22 8.61 18.92
N ARG A 302 14.92 7.63 18.34
CA ARG A 302 16.16 7.84 17.58
C ARG A 302 16.04 7.09 16.25
N ALA A 303 16.28 7.78 15.14
CA ALA A 303 16.25 7.16 13.83
C ALA A 303 17.36 6.10 13.67
N PRO A 304 17.10 5.03 12.88
CA PRO A 304 18.03 3.93 12.71
C PRO A 304 19.26 4.30 11.85
N GLY A 305 20.36 3.58 12.04
CA GLY A 305 21.61 3.75 11.29
C GLY A 305 22.56 4.80 11.88
N PRO A 306 23.69 5.09 11.19
CA PRO A 306 24.73 5.96 11.73
C PRO A 306 24.30 7.42 11.81
N ALA A 307 25.13 8.26 12.44
CA ALA A 307 24.96 9.71 12.39
C ALA A 307 25.03 10.25 10.94
N VAL A 308 24.48 11.44 10.72
CA VAL A 308 24.67 12.17 9.46
C VAL A 308 26.17 12.46 9.30
N TRP A 309 26.70 12.20 8.11
CA TRP A 309 28.10 12.45 7.80
C TRP A 309 28.45 13.94 7.93
N GLY A 310 29.58 14.25 8.58
CA GLY A 310 30.02 15.63 8.79
C GLY A 310 30.30 16.44 7.53
N GLY A 311 30.49 15.80 6.37
CA GLY A 311 30.60 16.48 5.06
C GLY A 311 29.26 16.71 4.36
N ALA A 312 28.13 16.31 4.95
CA ALA A 312 26.82 16.59 4.40
C ALA A 312 26.51 18.09 4.44
N ALA A 313 25.90 18.62 3.38
CA ALA A 313 25.61 20.05 3.24
C ALA A 313 24.24 20.47 3.83
N GLY A 314 23.61 19.60 4.62
CA GLY A 314 22.31 19.83 5.24
C GLY A 314 21.11 19.53 4.34
N GLY A 315 19.93 19.84 4.86
CA GLY A 315 18.64 19.57 4.21
C GLY A 315 17.49 20.16 5.01
N SER A 316 16.27 20.02 4.51
CA SER A 316 15.06 20.55 5.17
C SER A 316 13.80 19.86 4.70
N ILE A 317 12.76 19.86 5.52
CA ILE A 317 11.40 19.48 5.12
C ILE A 317 10.62 20.77 4.90
N GLY A 318 10.17 21.00 3.68
CA GLY A 318 9.55 22.27 3.28
C GLY A 318 9.25 22.31 1.80
N LYS A 319 8.15 22.99 1.46
CA LYS A 319 7.69 23.16 0.09
C LYS A 319 8.60 24.14 -0.66
N VAL A 320 9.01 23.79 -1.87
CA VAL A 320 9.85 24.61 -2.75
C VAL A 320 9.14 25.04 -4.05
N GLY A 321 8.01 24.41 -4.39
CA GLY A 321 7.20 24.69 -5.58
C GLY A 321 5.82 24.06 -5.47
#